data_AF-A0A1W1ZQP3-F1
#
_entry.id   AF-A0A1W1ZQP3-F1
#
_cell.length_a   1.000
_cell.length_b   1.000
_cell.length_c   1.000
_cell.angle_alpha   90.00
_cell.angle_beta   90.00
_cell.angle_gamma   90.00
#
_symmetry.space_group_name_H-M   'P 1'
#
loop_
_entity.id
_entity.type
_entity.pdbx_description
1 polymer ?
#
loop_
_entity_poly.entity_id
_entity_poly.type
_entity_poly.pdbx_seq_one_letter_code
_entity_poly.pdbx_strand_id
1 'polypeptide(L)'
;MKPRWFFFYGTLMEDHDNALTRRILPLLSRGERGVAAGKLLAVRDPRGWYPLLLRGRGQVFGTLHRAGPRFSQRELRLMDAYERYDPRARHRSEYVRTAIRVRRPGCRTVRTEAYLGRGMRRSGMQVIASGSFTIFLQQRGLKAFT
;
A
#
# COMPACT_ATOMS: atom_id res chain seq x y z
N MET A 1 -23.81 6.52 -0.13
CA MET A 1 -22.52 6.26 0.56
C MET A 1 -21.42 7.09 -0.10
N LYS A 2 -20.46 7.62 0.65
CA LYS A 2 -19.28 8.28 0.06
C LYS A 2 -18.41 7.25 -0.67
N PRO A 3 -17.82 7.56 -1.83
CA PRO A 3 -16.96 6.64 -2.53
C PRO A 3 -15.73 6.28 -1.68
N ARG A 4 -15.43 4.99 -1.59
CA ARG A 4 -14.24 4.48 -0.90
C ARG A 4 -13.05 4.53 -1.85
N TRP A 5 -11.93 5.04 -1.37
CA TRP A 5 -10.69 5.13 -2.12
C TRP A 5 -9.60 4.36 -1.40
N PHE A 6 -8.69 3.78 -2.18
CA PHE A 6 -7.50 3.10 -1.68
C PHE A 6 -6.25 3.69 -2.32
N PHE A 7 -5.15 3.71 -1.56
CA PHE A 7 -3.82 4.04 -2.05
C PHE A 7 -2.89 2.86 -1.84
N PHE A 8 -2.42 2.28 -2.95
CA PHE A 8 -1.47 1.17 -2.97
C PHE A 8 -0.09 1.68 -3.33
N TYR A 9 0.94 1.23 -2.61
CA TYR A 9 2.31 1.73 -2.73
C TYR A 9 3.36 0.59 -2.70
N GLY A 10 2.88 -0.65 -2.73
CA GLY A 10 3.65 -1.87 -2.49
C GLY A 10 2.99 -3.07 -3.15
N THR A 11 3.04 -4.24 -2.51
CA THR A 11 2.59 -5.54 -3.08
C THR A 11 1.12 -5.60 -3.53
N LEU A 12 0.27 -4.65 -3.14
CA LEU A 12 -1.09 -4.48 -3.68
C LEU A 12 -1.15 -3.76 -5.04
N MET A 13 -0.02 -3.27 -5.55
CA MET A 13 0.08 -2.67 -6.88
C MET A 13 0.05 -3.75 -7.97
N GLU A 14 -0.42 -3.35 -9.16
CA GLU A 14 -0.53 -4.21 -10.35
C GLU A 14 0.81 -4.85 -10.76
N ASP A 15 1.93 -4.17 -10.51
CA ASP A 15 3.29 -4.60 -10.83
C ASP A 15 3.76 -5.86 -10.06
N HIS A 16 2.97 -6.38 -9.12
CA HIS A 16 3.37 -7.45 -8.20
C HIS A 16 2.41 -8.65 -8.21
N ASP A 17 1.86 -8.96 -9.40
CA ASP A 17 0.89 -10.02 -9.69
C ASP A 17 0.84 -11.14 -8.62
N ASN A 18 -0.22 -11.11 -7.82
CA ASN A 18 -0.48 -12.07 -6.77
C ASN A 18 -1.96 -12.42 -6.72
N ALA A 19 -2.30 -13.49 -6.00
CA ALA A 19 -3.67 -14.01 -5.95
C ALA A 19 -4.68 -12.96 -5.44
N LEU A 20 -4.25 -12.04 -4.56
CA LEU A 20 -5.12 -10.98 -4.07
C LEU A 20 -5.31 -9.89 -5.14
N THR A 21 -4.25 -9.39 -5.77
CA THR A 21 -4.35 -8.33 -6.78
C THR A 21 -5.20 -8.76 -7.98
N ARG A 22 -5.04 -10.00 -8.47
CA ARG A 22 -5.91 -10.58 -9.51
C ARG A 22 -7.40 -10.57 -9.15
N ARG A 23 -7.72 -10.67 -7.85
CA ARG A 23 -9.09 -10.68 -7.35
C ARG A 23 -9.65 -9.28 -7.11
N ILE A 24 -8.86 -8.36 -6.55
CA ILE A 24 -9.36 -7.05 -6.11
C ILE A 24 -9.27 -5.98 -7.20
N LEU A 25 -8.21 -5.97 -8.03
CA LEU A 25 -8.00 -4.90 -9.00
C LEU A 25 -9.13 -4.78 -10.04
N PRO A 26 -9.75 -5.88 -10.54
CA PRO A 26 -10.91 -5.79 -11.44
C PRO A 26 -12.16 -5.17 -10.81
N LEU A 27 -12.19 -5.00 -9.49
CA LEU A 27 -13.31 -4.41 -8.73
C LEU A 27 -13.06 -2.94 -8.40
N LEU A 28 -11.93 -2.38 -8.84
CA LEU A 28 -11.51 -1.01 -8.61
C LEU A 28 -11.49 -0.21 -9.93
N SER A 29 -11.46 1.11 -9.83
CA SER A 29 -11.20 1.96 -10.99
C SER A 29 -9.81 1.71 -11.55
N ARG A 30 -9.62 2.06 -12.83
CA ARG A 30 -8.30 2.23 -13.42
C ARG A 30 -7.47 3.12 -12.49
N GLY A 31 -6.32 2.59 -12.06
CA GLY A 31 -5.49 3.24 -11.07
C GLY A 31 -4.94 4.58 -11.59
N GLU A 32 -4.83 5.56 -10.69
CA GLU A 32 -4.24 6.86 -10.99
C GLU A 32 -2.98 7.09 -10.15
N ARG A 33 -1.98 7.77 -10.69
CA ARG A 33 -0.80 8.11 -9.89
C ARG A 33 -1.19 8.98 -8.69
N GLY A 34 -0.60 8.69 -7.54
CA GLY A 34 -0.80 9.43 -6.31
C GLY A 34 0.48 9.59 -5.50
N VAL A 35 0.55 10.66 -4.72
CA VAL A 35 1.66 10.92 -3.78
C VAL A 35 1.13 11.11 -2.37
N ALA A 36 1.57 10.25 -1.46
CA ALA A 36 1.32 10.36 -0.02
C ALA A 36 2.53 10.96 0.69
N ALA A 37 2.30 11.65 1.81
CA ALA A 37 3.39 12.01 2.72
C ALA A 37 3.78 10.80 3.57
N GLY A 38 5.07 10.52 3.69
CA GLY A 38 5.56 9.44 4.53
C GLY A 38 6.98 9.01 4.21
N LYS A 39 7.40 7.95 4.91
CA LYS A 39 8.68 7.28 4.70
C LYS A 39 8.42 5.83 4.32
N LEU A 40 9.08 5.38 3.27
CA LEU A 40 8.97 4.01 2.80
C LEU A 40 10.22 3.22 3.20
N LEU A 41 10.02 2.07 3.82
CA LEU A 41 11.09 1.14 4.20
C LEU A 41 10.93 -0.16 3.43
N ALA A 42 12.01 -0.73 2.92
CA ALA A 42 12.04 -2.08 2.38
C ALA A 42 12.37 -3.07 3.49
N VAL A 43 11.57 -4.13 3.59
CA VAL A 43 11.80 -5.26 4.48
C VAL A 43 12.12 -6.49 3.65
N ARG A 44 13.18 -7.21 4.04
CA ARG A 44 13.57 -8.46 3.41
C ARG A 44 12.86 -9.62 4.09
N ASP A 45 12.30 -10.52 3.28
CA ASP A 45 11.74 -11.80 3.64
C ASP A 45 12.43 -12.91 2.81
N PRO A 46 12.50 -14.16 3.27
CA PRO A 46 12.98 -15.26 2.44
C PRO A 46 12.28 -15.40 1.08
N ARG A 47 11.00 -14.98 0.97
CA ARG A 47 10.21 -15.03 -0.27
C ARG A 47 10.30 -13.78 -1.14
N GLY A 48 10.99 -12.73 -0.70
CA GLY A 48 11.12 -11.47 -1.45
C GLY A 48 11.15 -10.25 -0.56
N TRP A 49 10.83 -9.10 -1.12
CA TRP A 49 10.81 -7.84 -0.40
C TRP A 49 9.40 -7.28 -0.29
N TYR A 50 9.10 -6.58 0.80
CA TYR A 50 7.84 -5.86 0.94
C TYR A 50 8.06 -4.48 1.59
N PRO A 51 7.22 -3.48 1.28
CA PRO A 51 7.40 -2.14 1.81
C PRO A 51 6.56 -1.87 3.06
N LEU A 52 7.11 -1.10 3.99
CA LEU A 52 6.37 -0.48 5.09
C LEU A 52 6.26 1.03 4.85
N LEU A 53 5.02 1.53 4.74
CA LEU A 53 4.74 2.97 4.81
C LEU A 53 4.62 3.41 6.27
N LEU A 54 5.52 4.28 6.70
CA LEU A 54 5.47 4.94 7.99
C LEU A 54 5.05 6.40 7.84
N ARG A 55 4.38 6.93 8.87
CA ARG A 55 4.18 8.38 8.99
C ARG A 55 5.54 9.07 9.08
N GLY A 56 5.66 10.20 8.41
CA GLY A 56 6.89 10.99 8.41
C GLY A 56 6.92 12.03 7.31
N ARG A 57 8.05 12.73 7.21
CA ARG A 57 8.35 13.62 6.09
C ARG A 57 8.90 12.80 4.93
N GLY A 58 8.59 13.23 3.70
CA GLY A 58 8.95 12.53 2.46
C GLY A 58 7.74 12.35 1.56
N GLN A 59 8.00 11.84 0.37
CA GLN A 59 6.98 11.52 -0.63
C GLN A 59 7.00 10.02 -0.90
N VAL A 60 5.82 9.42 -0.95
CA VAL A 60 5.62 8.03 -1.31
C VAL A 60 4.71 7.99 -2.52
N PHE A 61 5.22 7.37 -3.59
CA PHE A 61 4.56 7.25 -4.86
C PHE A 61 3.80 5.92 -4.92
N GLY A 62 2.60 5.96 -5.48
CA GLY A 62 1.77 4.79 -5.61
C GLY A 62 0.56 5.06 -6.50
N THR A 63 -0.43 4.20 -6.38
CA THR A 63 -1.63 4.20 -7.23
C THR A 63 -2.88 4.37 -6.38
N LEU A 64 -3.70 5.33 -6.77
CA LEU A 64 -5.03 5.60 -6.23
C LEU A 64 -6.07 4.81 -7.00
N HIS A 65 -6.94 4.14 -6.26
CA HIS A 65 -8.04 3.37 -6.79
C HIS A 65 -9.34 3.79 -6.12
N ARG A 66 -10.41 3.93 -6.90
CA ARG A 66 -11.77 4.07 -6.38
C ARG A 66 -12.42 2.69 -6.33
N ALA A 67 -13.07 2.34 -5.22
CA ALA A 67 -13.88 1.14 -5.13
C ALA A 67 -15.03 1.20 -6.15
N GLY A 68 -15.17 0.16 -6.98
CA GLY A 68 -16.30 0.00 -7.89
C GLY A 68 -17.56 -0.49 -7.18
N PRO A 69 -18.70 -0.55 -7.89
CA PRO A 69 -19.98 -0.95 -7.29
C PRO A 69 -20.01 -2.40 -6.79
N ARG A 70 -19.15 -3.27 -7.34
CA ARG A 70 -19.04 -4.68 -6.94
C ARG A 70 -18.04 -4.92 -5.80
N PHE A 71 -17.30 -3.89 -5.37
CA PHE A 71 -16.36 -4.01 -4.26
C PHE A 71 -17.15 -4.05 -2.94
N SER A 72 -16.99 -5.12 -2.16
CA SER A 72 -17.77 -5.30 -0.94
C SER A 72 -16.89 -5.39 0.31
N GLN A 73 -17.54 -5.54 1.47
CA GLN A 73 -16.86 -5.81 2.73
C GLN A 73 -16.08 -7.14 2.71
N ARG A 74 -16.44 -8.09 1.82
CA ARG A 74 -15.71 -9.35 1.64
C ARG A 74 -14.31 -9.10 1.11
N GLU A 75 -14.19 -8.30 0.04
CA GLU A 75 -12.90 -7.93 -0.56
C GLU A 75 -12.07 -7.10 0.41
N LEU A 76 -12.71 -6.22 1.18
CA LEU A 76 -12.03 -5.46 2.22
C LEU A 76 -11.37 -6.37 3.27
N ARG A 77 -12.08 -7.41 3.72
CA ARG A 77 -11.55 -8.41 4.67
C ARG A 77 -10.41 -9.23 4.08
N LEU A 78 -10.42 -9.49 2.77
CA LEU A 78 -9.30 -10.18 2.11
C LEU A 78 -8.05 -9.32 2.07
N MET A 79 -8.22 -8.02 1.79
CA MET A 79 -7.11 -7.07 1.87
C MET A 79 -6.58 -6.96 3.31
N ASP A 80 -7.48 -6.92 4.31
CA ASP A 80 -7.11 -6.91 5.73
C ASP A 80 -6.28 -8.13 6.11
N ALA A 81 -6.72 -9.32 5.71
CA ALA A 81 -6.03 -10.57 6.01
C ALA A 81 -4.64 -10.62 5.36
N TYR A 82 -4.53 -10.19 4.10
CA TYR A 82 -3.25 -10.18 3.38
C TYR A 82 -2.23 -9.24 4.04
N GLU A 83 -2.67 -8.06 4.45
CA GLU A 83 -1.85 -7.05 5.14
C GLU A 83 -1.70 -7.34 6.65
N ARG A 84 -2.13 -8.51 7.12
CA ARG A 84 -2.10 -8.93 8.54
C ARG A 84 -2.69 -7.87 9.47
N TYR A 85 -3.78 -7.23 9.03
CA TYR A 85 -4.50 -6.22 9.78
C TYR A 85 -5.77 -6.81 10.41
N ASP A 86 -5.77 -6.93 11.74
CA ASP A 86 -6.99 -7.22 12.51
C ASP A 86 -7.61 -5.91 13.03
N PRO A 87 -8.82 -5.52 12.59
CA PRO A 87 -9.50 -4.34 13.10
C PRO A 87 -9.91 -4.45 14.59
N ARG A 88 -10.06 -5.66 15.13
CA ARG A 88 -10.39 -5.91 16.54
C ARG A 88 -9.15 -5.97 17.44
N ALA A 89 -7.98 -6.28 16.87
CA ALA A 89 -6.70 -6.35 17.58
C ALA A 89 -5.61 -5.49 16.92
N ARG A 90 -5.92 -4.21 16.65
CA ARG A 90 -5.04 -3.26 15.93
C ARG A 90 -3.60 -3.18 16.47
N HIS A 91 -3.41 -3.45 17.76
CA HIS A 91 -2.10 -3.42 18.42
C HIS A 91 -1.22 -4.65 18.12
N ARG A 92 -1.79 -5.72 17.55
CA ARG A 92 -1.08 -6.93 17.11
C ARG A 92 -0.81 -6.94 15.61
N SER A 93 -1.46 -6.05 14.87
CA SER A 93 -1.34 -5.97 13.41
C SER A 93 0.02 -5.43 12.97
N GLU A 94 0.53 -5.99 11.88
CA GLU A 94 1.76 -5.52 11.21
C GLU A 94 1.49 -4.20 10.49
N TYR A 95 0.38 -4.16 9.74
CA TYR A 95 -0.16 -2.96 9.13
C TYR A 95 -1.49 -2.55 9.78
N VAL A 96 -1.82 -1.26 9.66
CA VAL A 96 -3.13 -0.73 10.04
C VAL A 96 -3.71 0.06 8.89
N ARG A 97 -4.89 -0.34 8.42
CA ARG A 97 -5.64 0.48 7.46
C ARG A 97 -6.01 1.81 8.11
N THR A 98 -5.51 2.88 7.51
CA THR A 98 -5.59 4.24 8.03
C THR A 98 -6.08 5.17 6.94
N ALA A 99 -6.97 6.10 7.29
CA ALA A 99 -7.34 7.18 6.40
C ALA A 99 -6.17 8.17 6.25
N ILE A 100 -5.74 8.42 5.02
CA ILE A 100 -4.68 9.36 4.66
C ILE A 100 -5.15 10.33 3.59
N ARG A 101 -4.34 11.37 3.35
CA ARG A 101 -4.51 12.31 2.23
C ARG A 101 -3.47 11.99 1.17
N VAL A 102 -3.90 11.91 -0.08
CA VAL A 102 -3.02 11.68 -1.23
C VAL A 102 -3.23 12.76 -2.26
N ARG A 103 -2.12 13.31 -2.76
CA ARG A 103 -2.11 14.30 -3.84
C ARG A 103 -2.20 13.58 -5.19
N ARG A 104 -3.15 14.00 -6.01
CA ARG A 104 -3.32 13.58 -7.42
C ARG A 104 -2.62 14.58 -8.35
N PRO A 105 -2.36 14.21 -9.61
CA PRO A 105 -2.00 15.15 -10.66
C PRO A 105 -2.98 16.34 -10.68
N GLY A 106 -2.47 17.56 -10.90
CA GLY A 106 -3.27 18.78 -10.82
C GLY A 106 -3.59 19.26 -9.40
N CYS A 107 -2.77 18.89 -8.41
CA CYS A 107 -2.79 19.39 -7.03
C CYS A 107 -4.06 19.13 -6.19
N ARG A 108 -5.01 18.32 -6.68
CA ARG A 108 -6.18 17.92 -5.87
C ARG A 108 -5.78 16.86 -4.84
N THR A 109 -6.26 17.03 -3.61
CA THR A 109 -6.06 16.04 -2.54
C THR A 109 -7.31 15.19 -2.37
N VAL A 110 -7.14 13.88 -2.27
CA VAL A 110 -8.23 12.93 -2.00
C VAL A 110 -7.97 12.24 -0.66
N ARG A 111 -9.04 12.12 0.15
CA ARG A 111 -9.03 11.28 1.34
C ARG A 111 -9.22 9.82 0.91
N THR A 112 -8.31 8.96 1.32
CA THR A 112 -8.21 7.56 0.90
C THR A 112 -7.78 6.68 2.06
N GLU A 113 -7.86 5.36 1.92
CA GLU A 113 -7.36 4.39 2.89
C GLU A 113 -6.05 3.77 2.38
N ALA A 114 -5.08 3.62 3.27
CA ALA A 114 -3.82 2.90 3.01
C ALA A 114 -3.43 2.07 4.23
N TYR A 115 -2.70 0.98 4.01
CA TYR A 115 -2.11 0.18 5.08
C TYR A 115 -0.83 0.84 5.54
N LEU A 116 -0.75 1.30 6.80
CA LEU A 116 0.48 1.88 7.35
C LEU A 116 1.15 0.86 8.27
N GLY A 117 2.47 0.70 8.16
CA GLY A 117 3.22 -0.17 9.06
C GLY A 117 3.18 0.38 10.49
N ARG A 118 2.99 -0.50 11.49
CA ARG A 118 3.12 -0.13 12.92
C ARG A 118 4.55 -0.22 13.45
N GLY A 119 5.45 -0.84 12.70
CA GLY A 119 6.78 -1.18 13.16
C GLY A 119 7.67 0.03 13.45
N MET A 120 8.29 0.03 14.64
CA MET A 120 9.54 0.74 14.86
C MET A 120 10.58 0.20 13.86
N ARG A 121 11.48 1.04 13.37
CA ARG A 121 12.58 0.62 12.47
C ARG A 121 13.29 -0.60 13.10
N ARG A 122 13.15 -1.78 12.51
CA ARG A 122 13.96 -2.95 12.89
C ARG A 122 15.32 -2.83 12.22
N SER A 123 16.35 -3.42 12.82
CA SER A 123 17.65 -3.57 12.18
C SER A 123 17.48 -4.26 10.81
N GLY A 124 18.23 -3.81 9.81
CA GLY A 124 18.15 -4.34 8.44
C GLY A 124 17.08 -3.73 7.52
N MET A 125 16.18 -2.88 8.03
CA MET A 125 15.23 -2.16 7.18
C MET A 125 15.91 -1.04 6.38
N GLN A 126 15.82 -1.12 5.06
CA GLN A 126 16.43 -0.13 4.17
C GLN A 126 15.43 1.00 3.86
N VAL A 127 15.89 2.24 3.85
CA VAL A 127 15.04 3.36 3.42
C VAL A 127 14.96 3.37 1.90
N ILE A 128 13.75 3.46 1.37
CA ILE A 128 13.52 3.65 -0.06
C ILE A 128 13.51 5.16 -0.32
N ALA A 129 14.67 5.73 -0.62
CA ALA A 129 14.85 7.17 -0.80
C ALA A 129 14.01 7.74 -1.96
N SER A 130 13.78 6.94 -3.01
CA SER A 130 12.94 7.31 -4.14
C SER A 130 11.45 7.43 -3.80
N GLY A 131 11.02 6.90 -2.65
CA GLY A 131 9.60 6.82 -2.28
C GLY A 131 8.77 5.86 -3.12
N SER A 132 9.39 5.07 -4.01
CA SER A 132 8.71 4.13 -4.90
C SER A 132 9.28 2.73 -4.73
N PHE A 133 8.43 1.79 -4.29
CA PHE A 133 8.82 0.39 -4.09
C PHE A 133 9.17 -0.29 -5.41
N THR A 134 8.38 -0.06 -6.47
CA THR A 134 8.66 -0.58 -7.81
C THR A 134 10.04 -0.14 -8.31
N ILE A 135 10.38 1.15 -8.20
CA ILE A 135 11.70 1.68 -8.60
C ILE A 135 12.81 1.04 -7.77
N PHE A 136 12.62 0.90 -6.45
CA PHE A 136 13.59 0.26 -5.57
C PHE A 136 13.91 -1.19 -5.98
N LEU A 137 12.88 -1.97 -6.33
CA LEU A 137 13.07 -3.34 -6.79
C LEU A 137 13.80 -3.38 -8.13
N GLN A 138 13.35 -2.58 -9.10
CA GLN A 138 13.92 -2.55 -10.45
C GLN A 138 15.41 -2.16 -10.44
N GLN A 139 15.76 -1.09 -9.73
CA GLN A 139 17.15 -0.61 -9.64
C GLN A 139 18.11 -1.63 -9.01
N ARG A 140 17.58 -2.57 -8.23
CA ARG A 140 18.38 -3.55 -7.48
C ARG A 140 18.21 -4.99 -7.98
N GLY A 141 17.43 -5.22 -9.04
CA GLY A 141 17.13 -6.57 -9.53
C GLY A 141 16.44 -7.47 -8.49
N LEU A 142 15.62 -6.88 -7.61
CA LEU A 142 14.96 -7.60 -6.52
C LEU A 142 13.53 -8.02 -6.90
N LYS A 143 12.98 -9.00 -6.17
CA LYS A 143 11.60 -9.47 -6.33
C LYS A 143 10.72 -9.03 -5.17
N ALA A 144 9.48 -8.66 -5.48
CA ALA A 144 8.45 -8.44 -4.48
C ALA A 144 8.06 -9.75 -3.80
N PHE A 145 7.63 -9.66 -2.55
CA PHE A 145 6.98 -10.77 -1.85
C PHE A 145 5.63 -11.07 -2.53
N THR A 146 5.44 -12.32 -2.96
CA THR A 146 4.19 -12.84 -3.54
C THR A 146 3.69 -14.00 -2.72
#